data_AF-F4SYB8-F1
#
_entry.id   AF-F4SYB8-F1
#
_cell.length_a   1.000
_cell.length_b   1.000
_cell.length_c   1.000
_cell.angle_alpha   90.00
_cell.angle_beta   90.00
_cell.angle_gamma   90.00
#
_symmetry.space_group_name_H-M   'P 1'
#
loop_
_entity.id
_entity.type
_entity.pdbx_description
1 polymer ?
#
loop_
_entity_poly.entity_id
_entity_poly.type
_entity_poly.pdbx_seq_one_letter_code
_entity_poly.pdbx_strand_id
1 'polypeptide(L)' 'MDFSRPGKPTDNALVESFNGSLRDECLNVRWFLSLEDAQEKIECWR' A
#
# COMPACT_ATOMS: atom_id res chain seq x y z
N MET A 1 9.86 14.59 -5.35
CA MET A 1 8.86 13.52 -5.43
C MET A 1 8.39 13.48 -6.88
N ASP A 2 8.86 12.50 -7.64
CA ASP A 2 8.42 12.26 -9.00
C ASP A 2 6.99 11.72 -8.95
N PHE A 3 6.02 12.53 -9.39
CA PHE A 3 4.67 12.06 -9.64
C PHE A 3 4.63 11.35 -10.99
N SER A 4 3.72 10.40 -11.16
CA SER A 4 3.44 9.80 -12.47
C SER A 4 3.25 10.91 -13.50
N ARG A 5 4.14 10.98 -14.50
CA ARG A 5 4.05 12.02 -15.52
C ARG A 5 2.75 11.82 -16.30
N PRO A 6 1.94 12.87 -16.50
CA PRO A 6 0.75 12.77 -17.34
C PRO A 6 1.16 12.21 -18.71
N GLY A 7 0.61 11.04 -19.08
CA GLY A 7 0.93 10.36 -20.34
C GLY A 7 1.94 9.20 -20.26
N LYS A 8 2.49 8.85 -19.09
CA LYS A 8 3.26 7.61 -18.88
C LYS A 8 2.71 6.81 -17.68
N PRO A 9 1.65 6.02 -17.88
CA PRO A 9 1.01 5.24 -16.81
C PRO A 9 1.94 4.18 -16.20
N THR A 10 3.00 3.78 -16.89
CA THR A 10 3.95 2.77 -16.40
C THR A 10 5.04 3.30 -15.47
N ASP A 11 5.18 4.63 -15.33
CA ASP A 11 6.24 5.24 -14.52
C ASP A 11 6.10 4.91 -13.01
N ASN A 12 4.87 4.57 -12.57
CA ASN A 12 4.54 4.24 -11.18
C ASN A 12 4.04 2.80 -10.98
N ALA A 13 4.18 1.92 -11.99
CA ALA A 13 3.51 0.62 -12.00
C ALA A 13 3.82 -0.28 -10.78
N LEU A 14 5.07 -0.23 -10.28
CA LEU A 14 5.48 -0.98 -9.08
C LEU A 14 4.78 -0.47 -7.81
N VAL A 15 4.69 0.84 -7.65
CA VAL A 15 4.05 1.46 -6.48
C VAL A 15 2.54 1.28 -6.57
N GLU A 16 1.96 1.34 -7.77
CA GLU A 16 0.54 1.07 -7.98
C GLU A 16 0.19 -0.38 -7.67
N SER A 17 0.98 -1.35 -8.13
CA SER A 17 0.75 -2.77 -7.82
C SER A 17 0.94 -3.05 -6.33
N PHE A 18 2.00 -2.51 -5.72
CA PHE A 18 2.23 -2.62 -4.27
C PHE A 18 1.06 -2.03 -3.47
N ASN A 19 0.59 -0.83 -3.83
CA ASN A 19 -0.54 -0.20 -3.14
C ASN A 19 -1.86 -0.96 -3.34
N GLY A 20 -2.02 -1.65 -4.46
CA GLY A 20 -3.15 -2.54 -4.72
C GLY A 20 -3.11 -3.74 -3.78
N SER A 21 -2.01 -4.50 -3.80
CA SER A 21 -1.80 -5.67 -2.92
C SER A 21 -1.87 -5.30 -1.45
N LEU A 22 -1.22 -4.22 -1.00
CA LEU A 22 -1.28 -3.78 0.39
C LEU A 22 -2.72 -3.51 0.84
N ARG A 23 -3.55 -2.90 -0.01
CA ARG A 23 -4.94 -2.63 0.34
C ARG A 23 -5.77 -3.89 0.40
N ASP A 24 -5.75 -4.69 -0.66
CA ASP A 24 -6.61 -5.85 -0.78
C ASP A 24 -6.22 -6.94 0.21
N GLU A 25 -4.93 -7.20 0.30
CA GLU A 25 -4.41 -8.28 1.12
C GLU A 25 -4.27 -7.84 2.55
N CYS A 26 -3.76 -6.64 2.87
CA CYS A 26 -3.51 -6.22 4.27
C CYS A 26 -4.64 -5.39 4.87
N LEU A 27 -4.86 -4.19 4.33
CA LEU A 27 -5.69 -3.18 5.01
C LEU A 27 -7.18 -3.54 5.02
N ASN A 28 -7.70 -4.19 3.98
CA ASN A 28 -9.12 -4.51 3.87
C ASN A 28 -9.54 -5.74 4.70
N VAL A 29 -8.62 -6.64 5.04
CA VAL A 29 -8.94 -7.88 5.77
C VAL A 29 -8.68 -7.77 7.27
N ARG A 30 -8.13 -6.65 7.75
CA ARG A 30 -7.74 -6.42 9.14
C ARG A 30 -8.47 -5.21 9.71
N TRP A 31 -8.96 -5.37 10.94
CA TRP A 31 -9.38 -4.24 11.76
C TRP A 31 -8.20 -3.69 12.53
N PHE A 32 -8.09 -2.36 12.59
CA PHE A 32 -7.04 -1.67 13.33
C PHE A 32 -7.65 -0.99 14.56
N LEU A 33 -7.07 -1.28 15.72
CA LEU A 33 -7.55 -0.73 17.00
C LEU A 33 -6.80 0.55 17.39
N SER A 34 -5.57 0.72 16.89
CA SER A 34 -4.71 1.88 17.13
C SER A 34 -3.67 2.01 16.01
N LEU A 35 -2.91 3.11 16.00
CA LEU A 35 -1.79 3.27 15.08
C LEU A 35 -0.68 2.25 15.33
N GLU A 36 -0.41 1.91 16.60
CA GLU A 36 0.59 0.90 16.98
C GLU A 36 0.20 -0.48 16.45
N ASP A 37 -1.06 -0.87 16.63
CA ASP A 37 -1.63 -2.11 16.10
C ASP A 37 -1.57 -2.16 14.56
N ALA A 38 -1.79 -1.03 13.89
CA ALA A 38 -1.62 -0.93 12.45
C ALA A 38 -0.16 -1.10 12.01
N GLN A 39 0.79 -0.49 12.73
CA GLN A 39 2.22 -0.65 12.44
C GLN A 39 2.65 -2.11 12.61
N GLU A 40 2.28 -2.76 13.71
CA GLU A 40 2.62 -4.18 13.94
C GLU A 40 2.06 -5.08 12.82
N LYS A 41 0.79 -4.89 12.46
CA LYS A 41 0.13 -5.69 11.40
C LYS A 41 0.72 -5.46 10.01
N ILE A 42 1.15 -4.23 9.71
CA ILE A 42 1.81 -3.91 8.43
C ILE A 42 3.21 -4.51 8.40
N GLU A 43 3.99 -4.41 9.49
CA GLU A 43 5.31 -5.05 9.59
C GLU A 43 5.22 -6.57 9.51
N CYS A 44 4.17 -7.18 10.07
CA CYS A 44 3.92 -8.61 9.96
C CYS A 44 3.46 -9.05 8.56
N TRP A 45 2.85 -8.16 7.77
CA TRP A 45 2.42 -8.46 6.40
C TRP A 45 3.57 -8.38 5.39
N ARG A 46 4.60 -7.58 5.70
CA ARG A 46 5.77 -7.32 4.85
C ARG A 46 6.53 -8.59 4.44
#